data_AF-A0A1C1A1K5-F1
#
_entry.id   AF-A0A1C1A1K5-F1
#
_cell.length_a   1.000
_cell.length_b   1.000
_cell.length_c   1.000
_cell.angle_alpha   90.00
_cell.angle_beta   90.00
_cell.angle_gamma   90.00
#
_symmetry.space_group_name_H-M   'P 1'
#
loop_
_entity.id
_entity.type
_entity.pdbx_description
1 polymer ?
#
loop_
_entity_poly.entity_id
_entity_poly.type
_entity_poly.pdbx_seq_one_letter_code
_entity_poly.pdbx_strand_id
1 'polypeptide(L)'
;MFISPMLLQYSKNNLAFDDSSTFDELKWDVIRLIVSNLDELNLKTKNTNSTAKYPELHNPPIPKGTILDGEIVVLDEKGRADFESHWKNIIHRILDVIIVTLGMYPLFL
;
A
#
# COMPACT_ATOMS: atom_id res chain seq x y z
N MET A 1 -4.89 -4.18 15.85
CA MET A 1 -5.95 -3.19 15.60
C MET A 1 -6.40 -3.27 14.13
N PHE A 2 -7.65 -2.89 13.79
CA PHE A 2 -8.09 -2.76 12.40
C PHE A 2 -8.50 -1.30 12.16
N ILE A 3 -7.90 -0.66 11.16
CA ILE A 3 -8.23 0.68 10.72
C ILE A 3 -8.85 0.55 9.33
N SER A 4 -10.08 1.04 9.18
CA SER A 4 -10.72 1.11 7.87
C SER A 4 -10.01 2.15 7.00
N PRO A 5 -9.68 1.82 5.74
CA PRO A 5 -9.03 2.75 4.84
C PRO A 5 -9.90 3.96 4.51
N MET A 6 -9.30 5.14 4.43
CA MET A 6 -9.96 6.35 3.91
C MET A 6 -10.18 6.22 2.39
N LEU A 7 -11.39 6.48 1.90
CA LEU A 7 -11.70 6.41 0.47
C LEU A 7 -11.57 7.78 -0.19
N LEU A 8 -11.05 7.78 -1.43
CA LEU A 8 -10.98 8.98 -2.25
C LEU A 8 -12.38 9.35 -2.78
N GLN A 9 -12.55 10.64 -3.08
CA GLN A 9 -13.70 11.15 -3.83
C GLN A 9 -13.22 11.66 -5.19
N TYR A 10 -14.10 11.58 -6.20
CA TYR A 10 -13.83 12.20 -7.48
C TYR A 10 -13.70 13.72 -7.31
N SER A 11 -12.80 14.31 -8.08
CA SER A 11 -12.69 15.76 -8.14
C SER A 11 -13.97 16.39 -8.69
N LYS A 12 -14.16 17.68 -8.41
CA LYS A 12 -15.31 18.43 -8.92
C LYS A 12 -15.35 18.33 -10.45
N ASN A 13 -16.47 17.84 -10.98
CA ASN A 13 -16.67 17.58 -12.41
C ASN A 13 -15.65 16.60 -13.04
N ASN A 14 -14.93 15.81 -12.24
CA ASN A 14 -13.88 14.90 -12.69
C ASN A 14 -12.75 15.59 -13.49
N LEU A 15 -12.45 16.86 -13.14
CA LEU A 15 -11.39 17.64 -13.75
C LEU A 15 -10.14 17.64 -12.88
N ALA A 16 -8.96 17.71 -13.52
CA ALA A 16 -7.73 18.00 -12.81
C ALA A 16 -7.81 19.39 -12.18
N PHE A 17 -7.22 19.52 -10.99
CA PHE A 17 -7.05 20.79 -10.30
C PHE A 17 -5.62 20.85 -9.78
N ASP A 18 -5.14 22.07 -9.56
CA ASP A 18 -3.81 22.34 -9.01
C ASP A 18 -4.02 23.44 -7.96
N ASP A 19 -3.92 23.07 -6.69
CA ASP A 19 -4.11 23.96 -5.56
C ASP A 19 -2.94 23.81 -4.58
N SER A 20 -2.37 24.94 -4.16
CA SER A 20 -1.25 24.97 -3.21
C SER A 20 -1.54 24.35 -1.83
N SER A 21 -2.82 24.14 -1.51
CA SER A 21 -3.29 23.47 -0.28
C SER A 21 -3.45 21.96 -0.43
N THR A 22 -3.15 21.40 -1.61
CA THR A 22 -3.26 19.97 -1.89
C THR A 22 -1.91 19.34 -2.19
N PHE A 23 -1.77 18.06 -1.84
CA PHE A 23 -0.65 17.23 -2.25
C PHE A 23 -1.15 16.28 -3.34
N ASP A 24 -0.46 16.26 -4.47
CA ASP A 24 -0.75 15.35 -5.56
C ASP A 24 0.18 14.14 -5.48
N GLU A 25 -0.43 12.96 -5.46
CA GLU A 25 0.28 11.69 -5.52
C GLU A 25 -0.19 10.91 -6.75
N LEU A 26 0.73 10.11 -7.32
CA LEU A 26 0.39 9.25 -8.43
C LEU A 26 -0.55 8.14 -7.96
N LYS A 27 -1.77 8.14 -8.48
CA LYS A 27 -2.71 7.05 -8.26
C LYS A 27 -2.28 5.82 -9.10
N TRP A 28 -1.88 4.76 -8.44
CA TRP A 28 -1.61 3.48 -9.10
C TRP A 28 -2.90 2.64 -9.23
N ASP A 29 -2.97 1.78 -10.25
CA ASP A 29 -4.03 0.77 -10.39
C ASP A 29 -3.56 -0.56 -9.80
N VAL A 30 -3.67 -0.66 -8.48
CA VAL A 30 -2.99 -1.67 -7.66
C VAL A 30 -3.86 -2.10 -6.47
N ILE A 31 -3.32 -2.99 -5.61
CA ILE A 31 -4.03 -3.48 -4.42
C ILE A 31 -3.61 -2.67 -3.20
N ARG A 32 -4.58 -2.02 -2.57
CA ARG A 32 -4.38 -1.35 -1.28
C ARG A 32 -4.09 -2.35 -0.15
N LEU A 33 -3.11 -2.02 0.68
CA LEU A 33 -2.65 -2.82 1.80
C LEU A 33 -2.45 -1.94 3.05
N ILE A 34 -3.04 -2.38 4.16
CA ILE A 34 -2.69 -1.85 5.48
C ILE A 34 -1.62 -2.75 6.09
N VAL A 35 -0.49 -2.17 6.45
CA VAL A 35 0.62 -2.83 7.15
C VAL A 35 0.62 -2.39 8.60
N SER A 36 0.42 -3.32 9.52
CA SER A 36 0.46 -3.07 10.96
C SER A 36 1.64 -3.81 11.56
N ASN A 37 2.72 -3.09 11.89
CA ASN A 37 3.89 -3.61 12.58
C ASN A 37 3.84 -3.20 14.06
N LEU A 38 2.88 -3.75 14.79
CA LEU A 38 2.74 -3.53 16.24
C LEU A 38 3.45 -4.65 16.98
N ASP A 39 2.75 -5.53 17.70
CA ASP A 39 3.36 -6.70 18.33
C ASP A 39 3.74 -7.79 17.32
N GLU A 40 2.90 -7.96 16.31
CA GLU A 40 3.08 -8.87 15.19
C GLU A 40 2.79 -8.15 13.88
N LEU A 41 3.50 -8.54 12.82
CA LEU A 41 3.25 -8.01 11.49
C LEU A 41 1.92 -8.53 10.94
N ASN A 42 1.03 -7.61 10.62
CA ASN A 42 -0.28 -7.90 10.05
C ASN A 42 -0.48 -7.14 8.73
N LEU A 43 -0.77 -7.89 7.66
CA LEU A 43 -1.05 -7.36 6.33
C LEU A 43 -2.54 -7.54 6.04
N LYS A 44 -3.25 -6.45 5.71
CA LYS A 44 -4.69 -6.50 5.45
C LYS A 44 -5.06 -5.82 4.13
N THR A 45 -5.80 -6.54 3.29
CA THR A 45 -6.41 -6.00 2.07
C THR A 45 -7.92 -6.09 2.19
N LYS A 46 -8.68 -5.01 1.96
CA LYS A 46 -10.16 -5.00 2.00
C LYS A 46 -10.74 -5.79 3.20
N ASN A 47 -10.17 -5.57 4.38
CA ASN A 47 -10.55 -6.17 5.68
C ASN A 47 -10.29 -7.68 5.82
N THR A 48 -9.53 -8.28 4.91
CA THR A 48 -9.11 -9.69 4.97
C THR A 48 -7.64 -9.79 5.37
N ASN A 49 -7.33 -10.67 6.32
CA ASN A 49 -5.93 -10.97 6.67
C ASN A 49 -5.24 -11.62 5.48
N SER A 50 -4.20 -10.97 4.98
CA SER A 50 -3.41 -11.40 3.83
C SER A 50 -1.95 -11.64 4.18
N THR A 51 -1.58 -11.68 5.47
CA THR A 51 -0.19 -11.88 5.91
C THR A 51 0.44 -13.13 5.32
N ALA A 52 -0.29 -14.24 5.29
CA ALA A 52 0.21 -15.51 4.73
C ALA A 52 0.37 -15.47 3.19
N LYS A 53 -0.29 -14.54 2.49
CA LYS A 53 -0.24 -14.42 1.03
C LYS A 53 1.05 -13.75 0.54
N TYR A 54 1.68 -12.94 1.38
CA TYR A 54 2.84 -12.11 1.02
C TYR A 54 4.02 -12.38 1.98
N PRO A 55 4.62 -13.59 1.96
CA PRO A 55 5.78 -13.92 2.79
C PRO A 55 6.99 -12.99 2.56
N GLU A 56 7.15 -12.47 1.35
CA GLU A 56 8.19 -11.50 0.97
C GLU A 56 8.09 -10.18 1.76
N LEU A 57 6.91 -9.87 2.31
CA LEU A 57 6.67 -8.66 3.09
C LEU A 57 6.90 -8.84 4.60
N HIS A 58 7.39 -10.00 5.05
CA HIS A 58 7.50 -10.31 6.48
C HIS A 58 8.60 -9.56 7.23
N ASN A 59 9.54 -8.92 6.51
CA ASN A 59 10.58 -8.08 7.11
C ASN A 59 10.60 -6.69 6.46
N PRO A 60 9.52 -5.89 6.62
CA PRO A 60 9.42 -4.60 5.97
C PRO A 60 10.35 -3.59 6.68
N PRO A 61 10.90 -2.59 5.97
CA PRO A 61 11.76 -1.55 6.53
C PRO A 61 10.97 -0.49 7.34
N ILE A 62 10.00 -0.92 8.14
CA ILE A 62 9.15 -0.06 8.98
C ILE A 62 9.38 -0.40 10.45
N PRO A 63 9.51 0.59 11.34
CA PRO A 63 9.77 0.34 12.75
C PRO A 63 8.54 -0.26 13.46
N LYS A 64 8.80 -1.01 14.54
CA LYS A 64 7.75 -1.52 15.44
C LYS A 64 6.96 -0.34 16.03
N GLY A 65 5.65 -0.51 16.21
CA GLY A 65 4.72 0.55 16.63
C GLY A 65 4.10 1.34 15.47
N THR A 66 4.32 0.92 14.22
CA THR A 66 3.85 1.65 13.03
C THR A 66 2.66 0.97 12.38
N ILE A 67 1.67 1.76 11.97
CA ILE A 67 0.65 1.34 11.01
C ILE A 67 0.80 2.23 9.78
N LEU A 68 0.80 1.60 8.61
CA LEU A 68 0.93 2.26 7.34
C LEU A 68 -0.21 1.85 6.42
N ASP A 69 -0.78 2.84 5.74
CA ASP A 69 -1.70 2.67 4.62
C ASP A 69 -0.94 2.89 3.32
N GLY A 70 -1.02 1.93 2.41
CA GLY A 70 -0.23 1.95 1.18
C GLY A 70 -0.75 0.98 0.15
N GLU A 71 0.07 0.72 -0.85
CA GLU A 71 -0.29 -0.07 -2.02
C GLU A 71 0.76 -1.12 -2.33
N ILE A 72 0.33 -2.30 -2.79
CA ILE A 72 1.21 -3.33 -3.32
C ILE A 72 1.27 -3.16 -4.83
N VAL A 73 2.44 -2.79 -5.33
CA VAL A 73 2.75 -2.71 -6.76
C VAL A 73 3.65 -3.88 -7.14
N VAL A 74 3.35 -4.55 -8.25
CA VAL A 74 4.27 -5.51 -8.89
C VAL A 74 4.97 -4.78 -10.02
N LEU A 75 6.30 -4.79 -10.03
CA LEU A 75 7.10 -4.12 -11.05
C LEU A 75 7.71 -5.14 -12.01
N ASP A 76 7.76 -4.78 -13.29
CA ASP A 76 8.53 -5.52 -14.29
C ASP A 76 10.05 -5.28 -14.13
N GLU A 77 10.86 -5.94 -14.96
CA GLU A 77 12.32 -5.78 -14.94
C GLU A 77 12.80 -4.36 -15.30
N LYS A 78 11.90 -3.48 -15.77
CA LYS A 78 12.14 -2.08 -16.12
C LYS A 78 11.54 -1.12 -15.08
N GLY A 79 11.01 -1.62 -13.97
CA GLY A 79 10.41 -0.82 -12.90
C GLY A 79 9.02 -0.27 -13.23
N ARG A 80 8.30 -0.85 -14.20
CA ARG A 80 6.94 -0.43 -14.58
C ARG A 80 5.92 -1.28 -13.85
N ALA A 81 4.82 -0.67 -13.42
CA ALA A 81 3.73 -1.39 -12.79
C ALA A 81 3.10 -2.41 -13.76
N ASP A 82 3.09 -3.68 -13.36
CA ASP A 82 2.48 -4.80 -14.07
C ASP A 82 1.39 -5.45 -13.20
N PHE A 83 0.19 -4.89 -13.28
CA PHE A 83 -0.97 -5.36 -12.54
C PHE A 83 -1.45 -6.75 -13.00
N GLU A 84 -1.28 -7.10 -14.28
CA GLU A 84 -1.72 -8.40 -14.78
C GLU A 84 -0.90 -9.54 -14.18
N SER A 85 0.41 -9.33 -14.01
CA SER A 85 1.30 -10.31 -13.42
C SER A 85 0.96 -10.63 -11.96
N HIS A 86 0.36 -9.70 -11.22
CA HIS A 86 -0.14 -9.96 -9.85
C HIS A 86 -1.13 -11.12 -9.80
N TRP A 87 -1.97 -11.29 -10.82
CA TRP A 87 -2.96 -12.38 -10.87
C TRP A 87 -2.35 -13.70 -11.34
N LYS A 88 -1.23 -13.66 -12.08
CA LYS A 88 -0.67 -14.81 -12.77
C LYS A 88 0.34 -15.58 -11.93
N ASN A 89 1.09 -14.95 -11.01
CA ASN A 89 2.06 -15.66 -10.17
C ASN A 89 2.30 -14.99 -8.81
N ILE A 90 1.95 -15.68 -7.72
CA ILE A 90 2.35 -15.37 -6.33
C ILE A 90 3.83 -15.69 -6.07
N ILE A 91 4.58 -16.20 -7.05
CA ILE A 91 5.97 -16.60 -6.84
C ILE A 91 6.73 -16.26 -8.10
N HIS A 92 7.71 -15.36 -7.97
CA HIS A 92 8.94 -15.17 -8.76
C HIS A 92 9.21 -13.67 -8.98
N ARG A 93 10.09 -13.14 -8.13
CA ARG A 93 10.73 -11.82 -8.24
C ARG A 93 9.76 -10.63 -8.16
N ILE A 94 9.26 -10.37 -6.97
CA ILE A 94 8.90 -9.00 -6.60
C ILE A 94 10.21 -8.32 -6.21
N LEU A 95 10.80 -7.58 -7.15
CA LEU A 95 12.09 -6.92 -6.93
C LEU A 95 11.96 -5.67 -6.05
N ASP A 96 10.79 -5.06 -5.95
CA ASP A 96 10.52 -3.97 -5.00
C ASP A 96 9.02 -3.96 -4.66
N VAL A 97 8.64 -4.27 -3.41
CA VAL A 97 7.36 -3.78 -2.90
C VAL A 97 7.61 -2.38 -2.38
N ILE A 98 7.28 -1.39 -3.21
CA ILE A 98 7.27 0.00 -2.75
C ILE A 98 6.01 0.16 -1.93
N ILE A 99 6.20 0.20 -0.61
CA ILE A 99 5.19 0.71 0.29
C ILE A 99 5.16 2.23 0.07
N VAL A 100 4.24 2.71 -0.78
CA VAL A 100 3.97 4.15 -0.94
C VAL A 100 3.19 4.60 0.30
N THR A 101 3.80 5.47 1.10
CA THR A 101 3.29 5.91 2.39
C THR A 101 2.14 6.91 2.20
N LEU A 102 0.87 6.49 2.35
CA LEU A 102 -0.28 7.40 2.35
C LEU A 102 -0.51 8.09 3.72
N GLY A 103 0.54 8.23 4.53
CA GLY A 103 0.50 8.82 5.87
C GLY A 103 1.05 7.89 6.94
N MET A 104 2.18 8.29 7.53
CA MET A 104 2.70 7.68 8.75
C MET A 104 1.97 8.31 9.94
N TYR A 105 1.15 7.53 10.65
CA TYR A 105 0.59 7.95 11.93
C TYR A 105 1.43 7.34 13.05
N PRO A 106 2.36 8.09 13.66
CA PRO A 106 2.97 7.62 14.90
C PRO A 106 1.88 7.61 15.98
N LEU A 107 1.52 6.41 16.47
CA LEU A 107 0.77 6.30 17.71
C LEU A 107 1.72 6.67 18.85
N PHE A 108 1.85 7.97 19.14
CA PHE A 108 2.34 8.41 20.43
C PHE A 108 1.20 8.20 21.43
N LEU A 109 1.36 7.18 22.28
CA LEU A 109 0.58 6.96 23.51
C LEU A 109 1.07 7.89 24.62
#